data_AF-A0A6A6EB90-F1
#
_entry.id   AF-A0A6A6EB90-F1
#
_cell.length_a   1.000
_cell.length_b   1.000
_cell.length_c   1.000
_cell.angle_alpha   90.00
_cell.angle_beta   90.00
_cell.angle_gamma   90.00
#
_symmetry.space_group_name_H-M   'P 1'
#
loop_
_entity.id
_entity.type
_entity.pdbx_description
1 polymer ?
#
loop_
_entity_poly.entity_id
_entity_poly.type
_entity_poly.pdbx_seq_one_letter_code
_entity_poly.pdbx_strand_id
1 'polypeptide(L)'
;MTPAFDLPRTGMVLRSKSGSPYELGKLCGVLTQMISSLVMDHLDHAADFRNTAKPSIIDTQEFTAAVDAQLRAMRTKDGQTDKFPDVLEKIDRKQKRHWKKHKDRYTHAVKFMFADYVSGKLDEVVVGFHAVANQQFNKGFDYGLNGMTWRLYPSVNVALEAKGEDWGKWLRTRCEDLARVSVKNNLPVFDDL
;
A
#
# COMPACT_ATOMS: atom_id res chain seq x y z
N MET A 1 7.81 17.09 15.31
CA MET A 1 6.78 17.33 14.28
C MET A 1 6.92 16.23 13.24
N THR A 2 5.85 15.48 12.93
CA THR A 2 5.89 14.46 11.89
C THR A 2 5.94 15.17 10.53
N PRO A 3 6.84 14.80 9.59
CA PRO A 3 6.86 15.42 8.28
C PRO A 3 5.52 15.20 7.57
N ALA A 4 5.12 16.11 6.69
CA ALA A 4 3.95 15.89 5.85
C ALA A 4 4.27 14.77 4.83
N PHE A 5 3.32 13.87 4.60
CA PHE A 5 3.43 12.85 3.55
C PHE A 5 2.91 13.45 2.23
N ASP A 6 3.73 14.30 1.61
CA ASP A 6 3.39 15.01 0.37
C ASP A 6 4.23 14.50 -0.80
N LEU A 7 3.58 14.22 -1.92
CA LEU A 7 4.15 13.51 -3.07
C LEU A 7 3.71 14.16 -4.39
N PRO A 8 4.04 15.44 -4.64
CA PRO A 8 3.46 16.20 -5.75
C PRO A 8 3.74 15.56 -7.12
N ARG A 9 4.95 15.07 -7.38
CA ARG A 9 5.28 14.45 -8.68
C ARG A 9 4.62 13.08 -8.81
N THR A 10 4.65 12.24 -7.78
CA THR A 10 3.93 10.96 -7.79
C THR A 10 2.42 11.19 -7.95
N GLY A 11 1.87 12.20 -7.27
CA GLY A 11 0.47 12.59 -7.36
C GLY A 11 0.07 13.05 -8.76
N MET A 12 0.92 13.83 -9.45
CA MET A 12 0.73 14.18 -10.85
C MET A 12 0.71 12.95 -11.76
N VAL A 13 1.64 12.01 -11.56
CA VAL A 13 1.71 10.76 -12.35
C VAL A 13 0.45 9.94 -12.13
N LEU A 14 -0.01 9.76 -10.89
CA LEU A 14 -1.26 9.06 -10.59
C LEU A 14 -2.45 9.78 -11.25
N ARG A 15 -2.57 11.10 -11.08
CA ARG A 15 -3.65 11.89 -11.68
C ARG A 15 -3.67 11.81 -13.22
N SER A 16 -2.51 11.68 -13.86
CA SER A 16 -2.42 11.48 -15.32
C SER A 16 -3.03 10.15 -15.79
N LYS A 17 -3.23 9.18 -14.89
CA LYS A 17 -3.88 7.89 -15.17
C LYS A 17 -5.38 7.87 -14.85
N SER A 18 -5.98 9.01 -14.50
CA SER A 18 -7.42 9.12 -14.18
C SER A 18 -8.35 8.55 -15.26
N GLY A 19 -7.98 8.66 -16.54
CA GLY A 19 -8.72 8.09 -17.66
C GLY A 19 -8.63 6.56 -17.81
N SER A 20 -7.76 5.90 -17.03
CA SER A 20 -7.61 4.43 -17.01
C SER A 20 -7.66 3.92 -15.57
N PRO A 21 -8.87 3.66 -15.03
CA PRO A 21 -9.05 3.28 -13.63
C PRO A 21 -8.21 2.06 -13.22
N TYR A 22 -8.09 1.06 -14.09
CA TYR A 22 -7.26 -0.13 -13.84
C TYR A 22 -5.78 0.22 -13.67
N GLU A 23 -5.19 0.99 -14.60
CA GLU A 23 -3.78 1.37 -14.51
C GLU A 23 -3.51 2.28 -13.30
N LEU A 24 -4.45 3.20 -12.99
CA LEU A 24 -4.37 4.01 -11.80
C LEU A 24 -4.37 3.13 -10.53
N GLY A 25 -5.33 2.22 -10.40
CA GLY A 25 -5.39 1.28 -9.29
C GLY A 25 -4.10 0.46 -9.16
N LYS A 26 -3.60 -0.08 -10.28
CA LYS A 26 -2.37 -0.87 -10.34
C LYS A 26 -1.15 -0.12 -9.82
N LEU A 27 -0.96 1.15 -10.22
CA LEU A 27 0.14 1.96 -9.69
C LEU A 27 0.01 2.18 -8.18
N CYS A 28 -1.19 2.45 -7.68
CA CYS A 28 -1.44 2.56 -6.23
C CYS A 28 -1.13 1.24 -5.51
N GLY A 29 -1.49 0.10 -6.09
CA GLY A 29 -1.19 -1.23 -5.57
C GLY A 29 0.32 -1.49 -5.48
N VAL A 30 1.05 -1.20 -6.57
CA VAL A 30 2.52 -1.36 -6.62
C VAL A 30 3.21 -0.48 -5.59
N LEU A 31 2.85 0.80 -5.48
CA LEU A 31 3.40 1.69 -4.46
C LEU A 31 3.10 1.20 -3.04
N THR A 32 1.89 0.70 -2.80
CA THR A 32 1.50 0.12 -1.51
C THR A 32 2.30 -1.15 -1.17
N GLN A 33 2.56 -1.99 -2.16
CA GLN A 33 3.38 -3.20 -2.03
C GLN A 33 4.82 -2.84 -1.66
N MET A 34 5.38 -1.82 -2.31
CA MET A 34 6.76 -1.35 -2.07
C MET A 34 7.02 -0.93 -0.63
N ILE A 35 6.03 -0.31 0.06
CA ILE A 35 6.17 0.17 1.44
C ILE A 35 6.72 -0.91 2.36
N SER A 36 6.20 -2.13 2.28
CA SER A 36 6.62 -3.23 3.17
C SER A 36 8.11 -3.53 3.03
N SER A 37 8.62 -3.46 1.80
CA SER A 37 10.03 -3.70 1.50
C SER A 37 10.92 -2.54 1.98
N LEU A 38 10.49 -1.30 1.76
CA LEU A 38 11.21 -0.09 2.22
C LEU A 38 11.29 -0.03 3.75
N VAL A 39 10.21 -0.42 4.45
CA VAL A 39 10.18 -0.51 5.91
C VAL A 39 11.18 -1.55 6.41
N MET A 40 11.24 -2.73 5.78
CA MET A 40 12.20 -3.77 6.18
C MET A 40 13.64 -3.27 5.99
N ASP A 41 13.98 -2.79 4.80
CA ASP A 41 15.32 -2.29 4.50
C ASP A 41 15.72 -1.17 5.49
N HIS A 42 14.78 -0.28 5.83
CA HIS A 42 15.04 0.78 6.79
C HIS A 42 15.26 0.26 8.22
N LEU A 43 14.58 -0.81 8.64
CA LEU A 43 14.74 -1.40 9.98
C LEU A 43 16.08 -2.12 10.15
N ASP A 44 16.66 -2.61 9.06
CA ASP A 44 17.96 -3.28 9.06
C ASP A 44 19.13 -2.27 9.18
N HIS A 45 18.83 -0.97 9.15
CA HIS A 45 19.80 0.12 9.24
C HIS A 45 19.48 1.12 10.36
N ALA A 46 20.36 2.09 10.57
CA ALA A 46 20.13 3.21 11.48
C ALA A 46 18.95 4.09 11.03
N ALA A 47 18.38 4.88 11.95
CA ALA A 47 17.20 5.70 11.67
C ALA A 47 17.41 6.79 10.61
N ASP A 48 18.65 7.18 10.35
CA ASP A 48 19.03 8.16 9.34
C ASP A 48 19.35 7.54 7.96
N PHE A 49 19.19 6.23 7.83
CA PHE A 49 19.30 5.52 6.55
C PHE A 49 18.35 6.11 5.51
N ARG A 50 18.73 5.93 4.24
CA ARG A 50 17.95 6.31 3.08
C ARG A 50 17.96 5.15 2.10
N ASN A 51 16.77 4.68 1.77
CA ASN A 51 16.57 3.66 0.77
C ASN A 51 16.98 4.19 -0.61
N THR A 52 17.55 3.30 -1.41
CA THR A 52 17.67 3.53 -2.86
C THR A 52 16.30 3.34 -3.48
N ALA A 53 15.92 4.24 -4.39
CA ALA A 53 14.67 4.12 -5.14
C ALA A 53 14.61 2.78 -5.88
N LYS A 54 13.52 2.03 -5.71
CA LYS A 54 13.39 0.70 -6.32
C LYS A 54 12.86 0.83 -7.75
N PRO A 55 13.36 0.01 -8.70
CA PRO A 55 12.80 -0.05 -10.04
C PRO A 55 11.30 -0.33 -10.02
N SER A 56 10.54 0.46 -10.77
CA SER A 56 9.08 0.33 -10.88
C SER A 56 8.62 0.92 -12.22
N ILE A 57 7.33 0.80 -12.51
CA ILE A 57 6.68 1.33 -13.73
C ILE A 57 6.71 2.87 -13.75
N ILE A 58 6.91 3.50 -12.59
CA ILE A 58 7.02 4.96 -12.41
C ILE A 58 8.29 5.30 -11.64
N ASP A 59 8.73 6.56 -11.73
CA ASP A 59 9.80 7.07 -10.88
C ASP A 59 9.34 7.09 -9.41
N THR A 60 10.08 6.37 -8.56
CA THR A 60 9.76 6.18 -7.14
C THR A 60 10.71 6.95 -6.22
N GLN A 61 11.56 7.83 -6.74
CA GLN A 61 12.54 8.55 -5.93
C GLN A 61 11.87 9.43 -4.87
N GLU A 62 10.85 10.21 -5.26
CA GLU A 62 10.07 11.06 -4.35
C GLU A 62 9.33 10.22 -3.30
N PHE A 63 8.66 9.16 -3.75
CA PHE A 63 7.93 8.24 -2.89
C PHE A 63 8.84 7.59 -1.83
N THR A 64 10.00 7.08 -2.26
CA THR A 64 10.98 6.43 -1.38
C THR A 64 11.50 7.41 -0.33
N ALA A 65 11.87 8.63 -0.75
CA ALA A 65 12.34 9.66 0.17
C ALA A 65 11.29 10.08 1.21
N ALA A 66 10.01 10.18 0.81
CA ALA A 66 8.93 10.49 1.73
C ALA A 66 8.71 9.36 2.75
N VAL A 67 8.75 8.09 2.32
CA VAL A 67 8.67 6.93 3.21
C VAL A 67 9.81 6.94 4.21
N ASP A 68 11.05 7.16 3.78
CA ASP A 68 12.21 7.25 4.68
C ASP A 68 12.08 8.40 5.69
N ALA A 69 11.59 9.56 5.28
CA ALA A 69 11.36 10.69 6.17
C ALA A 69 10.34 10.33 7.28
N GLN A 70 9.27 9.62 6.93
CA GLN A 70 8.30 9.14 7.92
C GLN A 70 8.90 8.09 8.86
N LEU A 71 9.63 7.12 8.32
CA LEU A 71 10.26 6.07 9.09
C LEU A 71 11.26 6.64 10.09
N ARG A 72 12.10 7.58 9.66
CA ARG A 72 13.01 8.33 10.53
C ARG A 72 12.26 9.06 11.64
N ALA A 73 11.19 9.78 11.31
CA ALA A 73 10.40 10.53 12.29
C ALA A 73 9.73 9.61 13.33
N MET A 74 9.13 8.51 12.88
CA MET A 74 8.52 7.51 13.77
C MET A 74 9.57 6.85 14.66
N ARG A 75 10.68 6.36 14.08
CA ARG A 75 11.78 5.75 14.84
C ARG A 75 12.37 6.69 15.89
N THR A 76 12.58 7.95 15.55
CA THR A 76 13.07 8.97 16.49
C THR A 76 12.08 9.17 17.63
N LYS A 77 10.78 9.28 17.33
CA LYS A 77 9.72 9.41 18.35
C LYS A 77 9.66 8.20 19.30
N ASP A 78 9.94 7.00 18.78
CA ASP A 78 9.94 5.77 19.55
C ASP A 78 11.29 5.43 20.22
N GLY A 79 12.30 6.29 20.08
CA GLY A 79 13.65 6.07 20.60
C GLY A 79 14.39 4.89 19.95
N GLN A 80 13.99 4.49 18.74
CA GLN A 80 14.55 3.36 17.98
C GLN A 80 15.53 3.85 16.91
N THR A 81 16.63 4.48 17.32
CA THR A 81 17.61 5.10 16.40
C THR A 81 18.59 4.10 15.80
N ASP A 82 18.96 3.07 16.54
CA ASP A 82 19.93 2.07 16.11
C ASP A 82 19.30 1.00 15.23
N LYS A 83 20.12 0.32 14.43
CA LYS A 83 19.68 -0.83 13.65
C LYS A 83 19.14 -1.94 14.54
N PHE A 84 18.13 -2.66 14.06
CA PHE A 84 17.70 -3.86 14.75
C PHE A 84 18.76 -4.97 14.58
N PRO A 85 18.86 -5.93 15.52
CA PRO A 85 19.85 -6.99 15.42
C PRO A 85 19.64 -7.85 14.16
N ASP A 86 20.67 -7.98 13.33
CA ASP A 86 20.64 -8.62 11.99
C ASP A 86 20.20 -10.09 11.98
N VAL A 87 20.34 -10.81 13.11
CA VAL A 87 20.24 -12.27 13.11
C VAL A 87 18.92 -12.74 13.71
N LEU A 88 17.84 -12.67 12.94
CA LEU A 88 16.51 -13.20 13.32
C LEU A 88 16.53 -14.67 13.78
N GLU A 89 17.58 -15.42 13.44
CA GLU A 89 17.81 -16.82 13.83
C GLU A 89 18.60 -17.00 15.15
N LYS A 90 19.38 -16.00 15.58
CA LYS A 90 20.18 -16.04 16.82
C LYS A 90 19.60 -15.16 17.94
N ILE A 91 18.58 -14.36 17.63
CA ILE A 91 17.89 -13.55 18.63
C ILE A 91 16.87 -14.37 19.43
N ASP A 92 16.72 -14.01 20.70
CA ASP A 92 15.67 -14.54 21.55
C ASP A 92 14.27 -14.18 20.98
N ARG A 93 13.29 -15.05 21.23
CA ARG A 93 11.88 -14.89 20.82
C ARG A 93 11.32 -13.51 21.17
N LYS A 94 11.76 -12.92 22.29
CA LYS A 94 11.34 -11.59 22.74
C LYS A 94 11.80 -10.48 21.78
N GLN A 95 13.05 -10.52 21.33
CA GLN A 95 13.60 -9.55 20.38
C GLN A 95 12.93 -9.69 19.00
N LYS A 96 12.69 -10.92 18.55
CA LYS A 96 11.96 -11.19 17.29
C LYS A 96 10.54 -10.62 17.33
N ARG A 97 9.84 -10.80 18.46
CA ARG A 97 8.51 -10.24 18.67
C ARG A 97 8.53 -8.71 18.68
N HIS A 98 9.56 -8.11 19.28
CA HIS A 98 9.73 -6.66 19.31
C HIS A 98 9.97 -6.11 17.89
N TRP A 99 10.90 -6.67 17.14
CA TRP A 99 11.15 -6.30 15.73
C TRP A 99 9.88 -6.41 14.88
N LYS A 100 9.18 -7.55 14.96
CA LYS A 100 7.93 -7.77 14.22
C LYS A 100 6.88 -6.71 14.55
N LYS A 101 6.73 -6.36 15.84
CA LYS A 101 5.81 -5.30 16.28
C LYS A 101 6.14 -3.95 15.61
N HIS A 102 7.41 -3.57 15.53
CA HIS A 102 7.83 -2.31 14.89
C HIS A 102 7.61 -2.36 13.38
N LYS A 103 8.00 -3.46 12.71
CA LYS A 103 7.74 -3.68 11.29
C LYS A 103 6.25 -3.55 10.96
N ASP A 104 5.39 -4.27 11.66
CA ASP A 104 3.96 -4.28 11.39
C ASP A 104 3.35 -2.89 11.63
N ARG A 105 3.73 -2.24 12.74
CA ARG A 105 3.25 -0.89 13.08
C ARG A 105 3.68 0.16 12.05
N TYR A 106 4.97 0.20 11.69
CA TYR A 106 5.46 1.20 10.73
C TYR A 106 4.93 0.95 9.33
N THR A 107 4.84 -0.31 8.90
CA THR A 107 4.24 -0.66 7.60
C THR A 107 2.79 -0.20 7.55
N HIS A 108 2.00 -0.50 8.58
CA HIS A 108 0.60 -0.07 8.64
C HIS A 108 0.46 1.46 8.65
N ALA A 109 1.26 2.16 9.45
CA ALA A 109 1.21 3.62 9.52
C ALA A 109 1.56 4.29 8.18
N VAL A 110 2.61 3.83 7.48
CA VAL A 110 2.99 4.39 6.18
C VAL A 110 1.98 4.05 5.10
N LYS A 111 1.43 2.82 5.09
CA LYS A 111 0.33 2.45 4.18
C LYS A 111 -0.90 3.33 4.39
N PHE A 112 -1.27 3.57 5.65
CA PHE A 112 -2.38 4.45 5.99
C PHE A 112 -2.13 5.88 5.51
N MET A 113 -0.93 6.44 5.76
CA MET A 113 -0.57 7.77 5.26
C MET A 113 -0.62 7.86 3.72
N PHE A 114 -0.15 6.84 3.02
CA PHE A 114 -0.25 6.79 1.55
C PHE A 114 -1.70 6.67 1.08
N ALA A 115 -2.51 5.81 1.69
CA ALA A 115 -3.93 5.69 1.39
C ALA A 115 -4.67 7.02 1.60
N ASP A 116 -4.44 7.69 2.73
CA ASP A 116 -5.00 9.01 3.04
C ASP A 116 -4.56 10.08 2.03
N TYR A 117 -3.28 10.07 1.64
CA TYR A 117 -2.77 10.93 0.57
C TYR A 117 -3.49 10.70 -0.76
N VAL A 118 -3.64 9.43 -1.18
CA VAL A 118 -4.32 9.09 -2.44
C VAL A 118 -5.80 9.49 -2.37
N SER A 119 -6.50 9.14 -1.28
CA SER A 119 -7.90 9.53 -1.08
C SER A 119 -8.06 11.05 -1.11
N GLY A 120 -7.21 11.82 -0.43
CA GLY A 120 -7.32 13.29 -0.39
C GLY A 120 -6.92 13.99 -1.70
N LYS A 121 -5.85 13.53 -2.38
CA LYS A 121 -5.35 14.20 -3.61
C LYS A 121 -6.06 13.75 -4.88
N LEU A 122 -6.64 12.55 -4.88
CA LEU A 122 -7.37 12.00 -6.01
C LEU A 122 -8.88 11.91 -5.75
N ASP A 123 -9.40 12.52 -4.68
CA ASP A 123 -10.82 12.49 -4.31
C ASP A 123 -11.73 12.82 -5.51
N GLU A 124 -11.49 13.97 -6.14
CA GLU A 124 -12.25 14.44 -7.31
C GLU A 124 -12.27 13.42 -8.47
N VAL A 125 -11.17 12.69 -8.66
CA VAL A 125 -11.06 11.66 -9.70
C VAL A 125 -11.88 10.44 -9.32
N VAL A 126 -11.71 9.97 -8.09
CA VAL A 126 -12.29 8.71 -7.62
C VAL A 126 -13.80 8.85 -7.38
N VAL A 127 -14.27 9.99 -6.91
CA VAL A 127 -15.70 10.30 -6.77
C VAL A 127 -16.41 10.30 -8.11
N GLY A 128 -15.72 10.67 -9.19
CA GLY A 128 -16.27 10.64 -10.55
C GLY A 128 -16.41 9.24 -11.15
N PHE A 129 -15.88 8.19 -10.52
CA PHE A 129 -15.94 6.83 -11.05
C PHE A 129 -17.31 6.18 -10.83
N HIS A 130 -17.91 5.72 -11.94
CA HIS A 130 -19.08 4.85 -11.90
C HIS A 130 -18.69 3.40 -11.53
N ALA A 131 -19.69 2.53 -11.34
CA ALA A 131 -19.50 1.15 -10.84
C ALA A 131 -18.41 0.35 -11.57
N VAL A 132 -18.41 0.34 -12.90
CA VAL A 132 -17.41 -0.38 -13.71
C VAL A 132 -16.01 0.22 -13.53
N ALA A 133 -15.88 1.55 -13.51
CA ALA A 133 -14.60 2.21 -13.26
C ALA A 133 -14.05 1.89 -11.86
N ASN A 134 -14.92 1.85 -10.84
CA ASN A 134 -14.54 1.42 -9.49
C ASN A 134 -14.07 -0.03 -9.45
N GLN A 135 -14.76 -0.95 -10.12
CA GLN A 135 -14.33 -2.34 -10.22
C GLN A 135 -12.96 -2.47 -10.89
N GLN A 136 -12.74 -1.71 -11.98
CA GLN A 136 -11.45 -1.68 -12.67
C GLN A 136 -10.34 -1.14 -11.78
N PHE A 137 -10.57 -0.04 -11.06
CA PHE A 137 -9.61 0.48 -10.08
C PHE A 137 -9.29 -0.54 -8.99
N ASN A 138 -10.31 -1.14 -8.37
CA ASN A 138 -10.15 -2.14 -7.32
C ASN A 138 -9.37 -3.36 -7.83
N LYS A 139 -9.68 -3.84 -9.04
CA LYS A 139 -8.97 -4.95 -9.70
C LYS A 139 -7.52 -4.60 -9.97
N GLY A 140 -7.26 -3.42 -10.53
CA GLY A 140 -5.92 -2.92 -10.77
C GLY A 140 -5.11 -2.85 -9.49
N PHE A 141 -5.68 -2.27 -8.43
CA PHE A 141 -5.03 -2.18 -7.11
C PHE A 141 -4.65 -3.54 -6.56
N ASP A 142 -5.58 -4.50 -6.55
CA ASP A 142 -5.29 -5.85 -6.04
C ASP A 142 -4.21 -6.55 -6.87
N TYR A 143 -4.25 -6.40 -8.20
CA TYR A 143 -3.20 -6.90 -9.08
C TYR A 143 -1.84 -6.27 -8.80
N GLY A 144 -1.78 -4.94 -8.64
CA GLY A 144 -0.53 -4.24 -8.30
C GLY A 144 0.02 -4.63 -6.93
N LEU A 145 -0.86 -4.98 -5.98
CA LEU A 145 -0.50 -5.37 -4.62
C LEU A 145 -0.03 -6.84 -4.53
N ASN A 146 -0.75 -7.76 -5.19
CA ASN A 146 -0.64 -9.20 -4.97
C ASN A 146 -0.23 -10.00 -6.22
N GLY A 147 -0.27 -9.40 -7.42
CA GLY A 147 -0.03 -10.08 -8.69
C GLY A 147 -1.14 -11.06 -9.10
N MET A 148 -2.28 -11.03 -8.43
CA MET A 148 -3.44 -11.90 -8.67
C MET A 148 -4.71 -11.07 -8.77
N THR A 149 -5.73 -11.58 -9.45
CA THR A 149 -7.04 -10.94 -9.50
C THR A 149 -8.19 -11.90 -9.26
N TRP A 150 -9.12 -11.48 -8.40
CA TRP A 150 -10.45 -12.08 -8.31
C TRP A 150 -11.23 -11.89 -9.61
N ARG A 151 -12.22 -12.75 -9.84
CA ARG A 151 -13.16 -12.59 -10.96
C ARG A 151 -14.11 -11.40 -10.77
N LEU A 152 -14.54 -11.18 -9.52
CA LEU A 152 -15.50 -10.13 -9.18
C LEU A 152 -14.90 -9.17 -8.16
N TYR A 153 -15.19 -7.88 -8.36
CA TYR A 153 -14.81 -6.80 -7.45
C TYR A 153 -16.04 -5.98 -7.04
N PRO A 154 -16.01 -5.36 -5.85
CA PRO A 154 -17.07 -4.47 -5.41
C PRO A 154 -17.20 -3.27 -6.36
N SER A 155 -18.44 -2.80 -6.55
CA SER A 155 -18.80 -1.65 -7.38
C SER A 155 -18.47 -0.29 -6.75
N VAL A 156 -18.09 -0.28 -5.48
CA VAL A 156 -17.67 0.91 -4.73
C VAL A 156 -16.15 0.94 -4.61
N ASN A 157 -15.57 2.14 -4.60
CA ASN A 157 -14.12 2.30 -4.61
C ASN A 157 -13.51 2.08 -3.22
N VAL A 158 -12.43 1.29 -3.14
CA VAL A 158 -11.70 1.10 -1.88
C VAL A 158 -11.18 2.42 -1.28
N ALA A 159 -10.77 3.37 -2.13
CA ALA A 159 -10.22 4.64 -1.67
C ALA A 159 -11.26 5.54 -0.98
N LEU A 160 -12.55 5.32 -1.22
CA LEU A 160 -13.64 6.06 -0.60
C LEU A 160 -14.25 5.29 0.59
N GLU A 161 -14.37 3.97 0.45
CA GLU A 161 -15.15 3.16 1.41
C GLU A 161 -14.32 2.49 2.51
N ALA A 162 -13.00 2.35 2.36
CA ALA A 162 -12.17 1.71 3.38
C ALA A 162 -12.10 2.52 4.69
N LYS A 163 -12.28 3.85 4.64
CA LYS A 163 -12.40 4.75 5.82
C LYS A 163 -11.37 4.47 6.93
N GLY A 164 -10.11 4.32 6.52
CA GLY A 164 -8.97 4.08 7.41
C GLY A 164 -8.65 2.61 7.70
N GLU A 165 -9.39 1.67 7.12
CA GLU A 165 -8.97 0.28 7.02
C GLU A 165 -7.86 0.11 5.97
N ASP A 166 -6.99 -0.89 6.16
CA ASP A 166 -6.02 -1.31 5.13
C ASP A 166 -6.78 -1.73 3.87
N TRP A 167 -6.49 -1.06 2.75
CA TRP A 167 -7.21 -1.27 1.48
C TRP A 167 -7.14 -2.72 0.99
N GLY A 168 -6.01 -3.39 1.15
CA GLY A 168 -5.84 -4.80 0.76
C GLY A 168 -6.72 -5.72 1.60
N LYS A 169 -6.76 -5.49 2.92
CA LYS A 169 -7.66 -6.22 3.83
C LYS A 169 -9.13 -5.98 3.48
N TRP A 170 -9.52 -4.72 3.29
CA TRP A 170 -10.89 -4.34 2.94
C TRP A 170 -11.33 -5.00 1.64
N LEU A 171 -10.51 -4.91 0.58
CA LEU A 171 -10.83 -5.49 -0.73
C LEU A 171 -10.95 -7.00 -0.64
N ARG A 172 -10.00 -7.67 0.01
CA ARG A 172 -10.03 -9.12 0.18
C ARG A 172 -11.34 -9.59 0.79
N THR A 173 -11.79 -8.98 1.90
CA THR A 173 -13.06 -9.35 2.54
C THR A 173 -14.25 -9.19 1.59
N ARG A 174 -14.31 -8.10 0.83
CA ARG A 174 -15.41 -7.88 -0.14
C ARG A 174 -15.35 -8.85 -1.32
N CYS A 175 -14.17 -9.14 -1.84
CA CYS A 175 -14.00 -10.10 -2.93
C CYS A 175 -14.30 -11.54 -2.47
N GLU A 176 -13.95 -11.92 -1.24
CA GLU A 176 -14.32 -13.22 -0.65
C GLU A 176 -15.85 -13.39 -0.55
N ASP A 177 -16.58 -12.34 -0.17
CA ASP A 177 -18.05 -12.37 -0.16
C ASP A 177 -18.64 -12.56 -1.57
N LEU A 178 -18.08 -11.86 -2.58
CA LEU A 178 -18.48 -12.00 -3.97
C LEU A 178 -18.10 -13.37 -4.56
N ALA A 179 -16.95 -13.92 -4.17
CA ALA A 179 -16.49 -15.24 -4.60
C ALA A 179 -17.46 -16.34 -4.18
N ARG A 180 -18.06 -16.24 -2.98
CA ARG A 180 -19.11 -17.16 -2.53
C ARG A 180 -20.34 -17.13 -3.46
N VAL A 181 -20.67 -15.97 -4.02
CA VAL A 181 -21.75 -15.84 -5.02
C VAL A 181 -21.34 -16.47 -6.35
N SER A 182 -20.10 -16.25 -6.81
CA SER A 182 -19.56 -16.89 -8.03
C SER A 182 -19.60 -18.41 -7.94
N VAL A 183 -19.15 -18.98 -6.82
CA VAL A 183 -19.15 -20.44 -6.58
C VAL A 183 -20.56 -21.01 -6.62
N LYS A 184 -21.56 -20.33 -6.03
CA LYS A 184 -22.96 -20.75 -6.11
C LYS A 184 -23.49 -20.79 -7.55
N ASN A 185 -22.91 -19.99 -8.44
CA ASN A 185 -23.26 -19.92 -9.86
C ASN A 185 -22.32 -20.75 -10.76
N ASN A 186 -21.48 -21.64 -10.20
CA ASN A 186 -20.48 -22.43 -10.94
C ASN A 186 -19.50 -21.60 -11.78
N LEU A 187 -19.17 -20.38 -11.34
CA LEU A 187 -18.17 -19.53 -11.96
C LEU A 187 -16.83 -19.64 -11.20
N PRO A 188 -15.67 -19.53 -11.89
CA PRO A 188 -14.38 -19.54 -11.22
C PRO A 188 -14.21 -18.33 -10.30
N VAL A 189 -13.39 -18.48 -9.27
CA VAL A 189 -13.16 -17.44 -8.25
C VAL A 189 -12.16 -16.39 -8.72
N PHE A 190 -11.16 -16.81 -9.48
CA PHE A 190 -10.10 -15.97 -10.01
C PHE A 190 -10.25 -15.82 -11.52
N ASP A 191 -9.74 -14.71 -12.04
CA ASP A 191 -9.58 -14.52 -13.48
C ASP A 191 -8.22 -15.05 -13.91
N ASP A 192 -8.20 -15.83 -15.00
CA ASP A 192 -6.98 -16.18 -15.72
C ASP A 192 -6.60 -14.95 -16.58
N LEU A 193 -5.71 -14.11 -16.05
CA LEU A 193 -5.16 -12.95 -16.77
C LEU A 193 -4.12 -13.38 -17.81
#